data_AF-A0A2V7WSK9-F1
#
_entry.id   AF-A0A2V7WSK9-F1
#
_cell.length_a   1.000
_cell.length_b   1.000
_cell.length_c   1.000
_cell.angle_alpha   90.00
_cell.angle_beta   90.00
_cell.angle_gamma   90.00
#
_symmetry.space_group_name_H-M   'P 1'
#
loop_
_entity.id
_entity.type
_entity.pdbx_description
1 polymer ?
#
loop_
_entity_poly.entity_id
_entity_poly.type
_entity_poly.pdbx_seq_one_letter_code
_entity_poly.pdbx_strand_id
1 'polypeptide(L)'
;MSSDNGGVALSEVGGPADVRTSFGLLDASRVQGNLTAENSNGAIQASDIRGSVSARTSFGAVKVDGVREKARSKCPDCRRDARG
;
A
#
# COMPACT_ATOMS: atom_id res chain seq x y z
N MET A 1 -10.24 26.33 3.99
CA MET A 1 -10.85 25.03 3.60
C MET A 1 -9.95 24.48 2.52
N SER A 2 -9.07 23.54 2.88
CA SER A 2 -8.06 23.00 1.97
C SER A 2 -8.62 21.74 1.34
N SER A 3 -8.73 21.75 0.01
CA SER A 3 -9.33 20.69 -0.79
C SER A 3 -8.48 19.42 -0.76
N ASP A 4 -9.10 18.30 -0.38
CA ASP A 4 -8.53 16.95 -0.42
C ASP A 4 -8.33 16.51 -1.88
N ASN A 5 -7.09 16.61 -2.36
CA ASN A 5 -6.69 16.01 -3.63
C ASN A 5 -6.59 14.48 -3.47
N GLY A 6 -7.71 13.78 -3.75
CA GLY A 6 -7.76 12.45 -4.36
C GLY A 6 -7.04 11.28 -3.68
N GLY A 7 -6.84 11.30 -2.37
CA GLY A 7 -6.31 10.15 -1.62
C GLY A 7 -7.41 9.16 -1.21
N VAL A 8 -7.09 7.87 -1.16
CA VAL A 8 -7.94 6.85 -0.54
C VAL A 8 -7.29 6.46 0.78
N ALA A 9 -7.97 6.72 1.89
CA ALA A 9 -7.51 6.35 3.23
C ALA A 9 -8.43 5.27 3.81
N LEU A 10 -7.83 4.22 4.38
CA LEU A 10 -8.49 3.12 5.04
C LEU A 10 -7.88 2.90 6.40
N SER A 11 -8.73 2.79 7.41
CA SER A 11 -8.34 2.61 8.80
C SER A 11 -9.34 1.70 9.50
N GLU A 12 -8.85 0.89 10.44
CA GLU A 12 -9.68 0.04 11.32
C GLU A 12 -10.48 -1.04 10.58
N VAL A 13 -9.80 -1.76 9.70
CA VAL A 13 -10.44 -2.84 8.93
C VAL A 13 -10.42 -4.13 9.76
N GLY A 14 -11.58 -4.56 10.24
CA GLY A 14 -11.73 -5.81 10.99
C GLY A 14 -11.64 -7.09 10.13
N GLY A 15 -11.70 -6.96 8.80
CA GLY A 15 -11.71 -8.07 7.85
C GLY A 15 -10.76 -7.86 6.67
N PRO A 16 -10.91 -8.61 5.57
CA PRO A 16 -10.16 -8.36 4.35
C PRO A 16 -10.57 -7.02 3.70
N ALA A 17 -9.59 -6.28 3.19
CA ALA A 17 -9.80 -5.03 2.45
C ALA A 17 -9.13 -5.10 1.07
N ASP A 18 -9.90 -4.71 0.05
CA ASP A 18 -9.47 -4.67 -1.34
C ASP A 18 -9.67 -3.26 -1.90
N VAL A 19 -8.57 -2.67 -2.38
CA VAL A 19 -8.47 -1.24 -2.64
C VAL A 19 -7.75 -1.02 -3.95
N ARG A 20 -8.43 -0.33 -4.87
CA ARG A 20 -7.90 -0.05 -6.21
C ARG A 20 -8.03 1.43 -6.50
N THR A 21 -6.90 2.06 -6.81
CA THR A 21 -6.87 3.47 -7.20
C THR A 21 -5.97 3.68 -8.40
N SER A 22 -6.27 4.72 -9.18
CA SER A 22 -5.52 5.05 -10.39
C SER A 22 -4.69 6.31 -10.23
N PHE A 23 -5.16 7.28 -9.42
CA PHE A 23 -4.50 8.56 -9.17
C PHE A 23 -4.76 8.98 -7.73
N GLY A 24 -3.71 9.03 -6.91
CA GLY A 24 -3.82 9.37 -5.49
C GLY A 24 -2.93 8.53 -4.58
N LEU A 25 -2.74 9.01 -3.36
CA LEU A 25 -2.12 8.23 -2.28
C LEU A 25 -3.13 7.22 -1.75
N LEU A 26 -2.72 5.95 -1.65
CA LEU A 26 -3.47 4.91 -0.95
C LEU A 26 -2.85 4.72 0.42
N ASP A 27 -3.56 5.08 1.48
CA ASP A 27 -3.14 4.91 2.86
C ASP A 27 -4.02 3.85 3.54
N ALA A 28 -3.41 2.80 4.08
CA ALA A 28 -4.10 1.74 4.76
C ALA A 28 -3.46 1.50 6.13
N SER A 29 -4.25 1.58 7.21
CA SER A 29 -3.76 1.43 8.57
C SER A 29 -4.67 0.51 9.41
N ARG A 30 -4.09 -0.18 10.40
CA ARG A 30 -4.83 -1.02 11.36
C ARG A 30 -5.75 -2.05 10.66
N VAL A 31 -5.20 -2.84 9.75
CA VAL A 31 -5.95 -3.90 9.06
C VAL A 31 -5.72 -5.22 9.78
N GLN A 32 -6.80 -5.79 10.31
CA GLN A 32 -6.77 -7.06 11.03
C GLN A 32 -6.74 -8.26 10.07
N GLY A 33 -7.31 -8.11 8.86
CA GLY A 33 -7.34 -9.15 7.84
C GLY A 33 -6.29 -9.00 6.74
N ASN A 34 -6.60 -9.55 5.57
CA ASN A 34 -5.75 -9.45 4.38
C ASN A 34 -5.99 -8.11 3.67
N LEU A 35 -4.91 -7.42 3.32
CA LEU A 35 -4.97 -6.16 2.58
C LEU A 35 -4.45 -6.35 1.16
N THR A 36 -5.28 -6.06 0.18
CA THR A 36 -4.91 -5.97 -1.23
C THR A 36 -4.99 -4.51 -1.67
N ALA A 37 -3.85 -3.93 -2.04
CA ALA A 37 -3.75 -2.55 -2.51
C ALA A 37 -3.14 -2.51 -3.91
N GLU A 38 -3.87 -1.96 -4.88
CA GLU A 38 -3.41 -1.78 -6.26
C GLU A 38 -3.46 -0.31 -6.66
N ASN A 39 -2.33 0.24 -7.09
CA ASN A 39 -2.21 1.64 -7.48
C ASN A 39 -1.41 1.79 -8.78
N SER A 40 -2.01 2.38 -9.82
CA SER A 40 -1.33 2.54 -11.11
C SER A 40 -0.24 3.63 -11.08
N ASN A 41 -0.54 4.80 -10.53
CA ASN A 41 0.31 5.99 -10.67
C ASN A 41 0.55 6.77 -9.36
N GLY A 42 0.23 6.16 -8.22
CA GLY A 42 0.35 6.77 -6.89
C GLY A 42 1.02 5.86 -5.87
N ALA A 43 1.37 6.44 -4.73
CA ALA A 43 2.04 5.72 -3.65
C ALA A 43 1.04 4.86 -2.86
N ILE A 44 1.55 3.77 -2.30
CA ILE A 44 0.83 2.89 -1.38
C ILE A 44 1.54 2.93 -0.04
N GLN A 45 0.81 3.26 1.02
CA GLN A 45 1.26 3.18 2.41
C GLN A 45 0.40 2.17 3.15
N ALA A 46 1.03 1.18 3.77
CA ALA A 46 0.35 0.21 4.63
C ALA A 46 1.03 0.19 6.00
N SER A 47 0.25 0.32 7.07
CA SER A 47 0.74 0.40 8.45
C SER A 47 -0.08 -0.51 9.38
N ASP A 48 0.55 -1.17 10.36
CA ASP A 48 -0.16 -1.97 11.38
C ASP A 48 -1.08 -3.05 10.79
N ILE A 49 -0.53 -3.90 9.91
CA ILE A 49 -1.28 -4.97 9.26
C ILE A 49 -1.03 -6.28 10.00
N ARG A 50 -2.11 -6.87 10.54
CA ARG A 50 -2.06 -8.14 11.27
C ARG A 50 -2.06 -9.34 10.35
N GLY A 51 -2.74 -9.25 9.21
CA GLY A 51 -2.78 -10.29 8.19
C GLY A 51 -1.76 -10.07 7.07
N SER A 52 -2.03 -10.68 5.90
CA SER A 52 -1.15 -10.59 4.73
C SER A 52 -1.34 -9.26 3.98
N VAL A 53 -0.23 -8.65 3.54
CA VAL A 53 -0.23 -7.46 2.66
C VAL A 53 0.19 -7.80 1.25
N SER A 54 -0.64 -7.43 0.29
CA SER A 54 -0.36 -7.51 -1.14
C SER A 54 -0.50 -6.12 -1.76
N ALA A 55 0.62 -5.44 -1.97
CA ALA A 55 0.66 -4.11 -2.56
C ALA A 55 1.32 -4.14 -3.94
N ARG A 56 0.64 -3.59 -4.95
CA ARG A 56 1.11 -3.53 -6.34
C ARG A 56 1.00 -2.13 -6.91
N THR A 57 2.09 -1.66 -7.51
CA THR A 57 2.10 -0.41 -8.27
C THR A 57 3.04 -0.46 -9.45
N SER A 58 2.72 0.33 -10.49
CA SER A 58 3.52 0.42 -11.72
C SER A 58 4.61 1.48 -11.62
N PHE A 59 4.29 2.67 -11.08
CA PHE A 59 5.22 3.80 -10.99
C PHE A 59 5.28 4.46 -9.60
N GLY A 60 4.48 3.99 -8.64
CA GLY A 60 4.43 4.54 -7.29
C GLY A 60 5.45 3.93 -6.32
N ALA A 61 5.67 4.61 -5.20
CA ALA A 61 6.39 4.03 -4.07
C ALA A 61 5.46 3.13 -3.25
N VAL A 62 5.97 1.99 -2.78
CA VAL A 62 5.25 1.11 -1.84
C VAL A 62 5.97 1.16 -0.50
N LYS A 63 5.31 1.73 0.50
CA LYS A 63 5.80 1.78 1.87
C LYS A 63 4.93 0.90 2.74
N VAL A 64 5.56 -0.02 3.45
CA VAL A 64 4.87 -0.97 4.31
C VAL A 64 5.59 -0.98 5.65
N ASP A 65 4.89 -0.62 6.71
CA ASP A 65 5.40 -0.50 8.08
C ASP A 65 4.55 -1.34 9.05
N GLY A 66 5.18 -1.96 10.05
CA GLY A 66 4.42 -2.67 11.09
C GLY A 66 3.55 -3.84 10.61
N VAL A 67 4.02 -4.66 9.66
CA VAL A 67 3.29 -5.86 9.22
C VAL A 67 3.75 -7.09 9.98
N ARG A 68 2.82 -7.77 10.65
CA ARG A 68 3.13 -8.96 11.47
C ARG A 68 3.21 -10.24 10.63
N GLU A 69 2.51 -10.30 9.50
CA GLU A 69 2.54 -11.43 8.58
C GLU A 69 2.96 -11.02 7.15
N LYS A 70 4.13 -11.52 6.73
CA LYS A 70 4.75 -11.43 5.38
C LYS A 70 4.15 -10.35 4.44
N ALA A 71 4.76 -9.18 4.42
CA ALA A 71 4.50 -8.17 3.38
C ALA A 71 5.16 -8.59 2.05
N ARG A 72 4.38 -8.70 0.97
CA ARG A 72 4.91 -8.95 -0.38
C ARG A 72 4.76 -7.68 -1.22
N SER A 73 5.75 -6.81 -1.18
CA SER A 73 5.88 -5.67 -2.08
C SER A 73 6.64 -6.10 -3.34
N LYS A 74 5.97 -6.08 -4.50
CA LYS A 74 6.60 -6.41 -5.79
C LYS A 74 6.78 -5.13 -6.60
N CYS A 75 7.89 -4.45 -6.38
CA CYS A 75 8.34 -3.34 -7.24
C CYS A 75 9.00 -3.94 -8.49
N PRO A 76 8.46 -3.71 -9.70
CA PRO A 76 9.05 -4.22 -10.95
C PRO A 76 10.30 -3.45 -11.38
N ASP A 77 10.54 -2.24 -10.84
CA ASP A 77 11.70 -1.40 -11.14
C ASP A 77 12.57 -1.14 -9.90
N CYS A 78 13.09 -2.20 -9.30
CA CYS A 78 14.33 -2.09 -8.53
C CYS A 78 15.44 -2.70 -9.39
N ARG A 79 15.82 -1.99 -10.47
CA ARG A 79 17.15 -2.19 -11.03
C ARG A 79 18.12 -1.95 -9.89
N ARG A 80 18.72 -3.04 -9.43
CA ARG A 80 19.88 -3.06 -8.55
C ARG A 80 20.98 -2.19 -9.14
N ASP A 81 21.04 -0.92 -8.74
CA ASP A 81 22.30 -0.23 -8.49
C ASP A 81 22.92 -0.87 -7.23
N ALA A 82 23.34 -2.12 -7.38
CA ALA A 82 24.18 -2.83 -6.46
C ALA A 82 25.41 -3.27 -7.28
N ARG A 83 26.46 -2.43 -7.23
CA ARG A 83 27.87 -2.61 -7.61
C ARG A 83 28.38 -1.31 -8.27
N GLY A 84 29.38 -0.61 -7.77
CA GLY A 84 30.28 -0.83 -6.62
C GLY A 84 31.20 0.38 -6.45
#